data_AF-A0A352XKD5-F1
#
_entry.id   AF-A0A352XKD5-F1
#
_cell.length_a   1.000
_cell.length_b   1.000
_cell.length_c   1.000
_cell.angle_alpha   90.00
_cell.angle_beta   90.00
_cell.angle_gamma   90.00
#
_symmetry.space_group_name_H-M   'P 1'
#
loop_
_entity.id
_entity.type
_entity.pdbx_description
1 polymer ?
#
loop_
_entity_poly.entity_id
_entity_poly.type
_entity_poly.pdbx_seq_one_letter_code
_entity_poly.pdbx_strand_id
1 'polypeptide(L)' 'MKVLSSLNSAKRRHADCQVVKRGGTLYVIC' A
#
# COMPACT_ATOMS: atom_id res chain seq x y z
N MET A 1 -8.92 1.82 6.75
CA MET A 1 -7.91 0.86 6.28
C MET A 1 -8.60 -0.24 5.49
N LYS A 2 -8.07 -0.64 4.33
CA LYS A 2 -8.58 -1.77 3.53
C LYS A 2 -7.46 -2.80 3.38
N VAL A 3 -7.68 -4.01 3.89
CA VAL A 3 -6.74 -5.13 3.71
C VAL A 3 -6.96 -5.72 2.33
N LEU A 4 -5.87 -5.90 1.58
CA LEU A 4 -5.88 -6.46 0.23
C LEU A 4 -4.92 -7.65 0.19
N SER A 5 -5.25 -8.67 -0.60
CA SER A 5 -4.38 -9.82 -0.85
C SER A 5 -3.13 -9.45 -1.68
N SER A 6 -3.16 -8.33 -2.40
CA SER A 6 -2.03 -7.82 -3.17
C SER A 6 -1.91 -6.30 -3.07
N LEU A 7 -0.72 -5.83 -2.70
CA LEU A 7 -0.36 -4.42 -2.65
C LEU A 7 0.06 -3.88 -4.03
N ASN A 8 0.34 -4.76 -5.00
CA ASN A 8 0.89 -4.38 -6.29
C ASN A 8 -0.12 -3.64 -7.18
N SER A 9 -1.40 -4.03 -7.08
CA SER A 9 -2.49 -3.29 -7.72
C SER A 9 -2.78 -1.98 -6.98
N ALA A 10 -2.68 -1.98 -5.66
CA ALA A 10 -2.98 -0.82 -4.83
C ALA A 10 -2.00 0.35 -5.06
N LYS A 11 -0.68 0.06 -5.12
CA LYS A 11 0.35 1.09 -5.33
C LYS A 11 0.33 1.75 -6.72
N ARG A 12 -0.36 1.14 -7.70
CA ARG A 12 -0.43 1.63 -9.09
C ARG A 12 -1.67 2.48 -9.37
N ARG A 13 -2.57 2.66 -8.40
CA ARG A 13 -3.83 3.38 -8.60
C ARG A 13 -3.64 4.88 -8.73
N HIS A 14 -2.65 5.45 -8.06
CA HIS A 14 -2.31 6.86 -8.12
C HIS A 14 -0.79 7.04 -8.03
N ALA A 15 -0.28 8.14 -8.56
CA ALA A 15 1.16 8.38 -8.70
C ALA A 15 1.88 8.66 -7.38
N ASP A 16 1.15 9.16 -6.38
CA ASP A 16 1.66 9.45 -5.03
C ASP A 16 1.65 8.23 -4.10
N CYS A 17 1.01 7.12 -4.49
CA CYS A 17 0.85 5.98 -3.62
C CYS A 17 2.22 5.38 -3.28
N GLN A 18 2.55 5.37 -1.99
CA GLN A 18 3.82 4.88 -1.48
C GLN A 18 3.63 3.62 -0.62
N VAL A 19 4.52 2.65 -0.83
CA VAL A 19 4.61 1.48 0.05
C VAL A 19 5.48 1.83 1.25
N VAL A 20 4.91 1.76 2.45
CA VAL A 20 5.62 2.00 3.71
C VAL A 20 5.55 0.78 4.62
N LYS A 21 6.57 0.59 5.46
CA LYS A 21 6.59 -0.47 6.49
C LYS A 21 6.40 0.16 7.87
N ARG A 22 5.36 -0.26 8.60
CA ARG A 22 5.09 0.18 9.98
C ARG A 22 4.86 -1.04 10.86
N GLY A 23 5.64 -1.18 11.94
CA GLY A 23 5.49 -2.30 12.89
C GLY A 23 5.63 -3.69 12.26
N GLY A 24 6.35 -3.82 11.14
CA GLY A 24 6.50 -5.09 10.42
C GLY A 24 5.48 -5.30 9.29
N THR A 25 4.38 -4.56 9.27
CA THR A 25 3.34 -4.67 8.24
C THR A 25 3.57 -3.67 7.09
N LEU A 26 3.35 -4.14 5.86
CA LEU A 26 3.41 -3.30 4.66
C LEU A 26 2.07 -2.65 4.40
N TYR A 27 2.09 -1.34 4.21
CA TYR A 27 0.93 -0.52 3.86
C TYR A 27 1.18 0.21 2.56
N VAL A 28 0.12 0.48 1.82
CA VAL A 28 0.12 1.46 0.73
C VAL A 28 -0.60 2.69 1.26
N ILE A 29 0.09 3.83 1.25
CA ILE A 29 -0.47 5.15 1.58
C ILE A 29 -0.54 5.93 0.28
N CYS A 30 -1.75 6.28 -0.11
CA CYS A 30 -2.06 7.46 -0.90
C CYS A 30 -2.82 8.37 0.09
#